data_AF-A0A1H7WUD9-F1
#
_entry.id   AF-A0A1H7WUD9-F1
#
_cell.length_a   1.000
_cell.length_b   1.000
_cell.length_c   1.000
_cell.angle_alpha   90.00
_cell.angle_beta   90.00
_cell.angle_gamma   90.00
#
_symmetry.space_group_name_H-M   'P 1'
#
loop_
_entity.id
_entity.type
_entity.pdbx_description
1 polymer ?
#
loop_
_entity_poly.entity_id
_entity_poly.type
_entity_poly.pdbx_seq_one_letter_code
_entity_poly.pdbx_strand_id
1 'polypeptide(L)'
;MNKDFLYSKPYVPGIIDDTPVDLDSWFLDDSRERMEEKLRNSPLSEMIIEFIYIFKEGEPNYQVILSLLGENVVKEVRGEKNLYCLTGTMRSYNDIKRVEIEVDVEGLKIKKMSLFVNSDTYGAFEDEITSSNRDVHIQKTSDVLSISVNDKTIEVLAI
;
A
#
# COMPACT_ATOMS: atom_id res chain seq x y z
N MET A 1 -15.90 -8.95 0.44
CA MET A 1 -14.53 -9.44 0.68
C MET A 1 -14.19 -9.08 2.11
N ASN A 2 -13.76 -10.05 2.90
CA ASN A 2 -13.29 -9.80 4.25
C ASN A 2 -11.94 -9.07 4.16
N LYS A 3 -11.79 -7.94 4.87
CA LYS A 3 -10.56 -7.13 4.86
C LYS A 3 -9.80 -7.17 6.18
N ASP A 4 -10.28 -7.93 7.16
CA ASP A 4 -9.73 -7.93 8.52
C ASP A 4 -8.25 -8.32 8.56
N PHE A 5 -7.82 -9.19 7.63
CA PHE A 5 -6.42 -9.59 7.47
C PHE A 5 -5.47 -8.41 7.20
N LEU A 6 -5.96 -7.33 6.58
CA LEU A 6 -5.18 -6.11 6.31
C LEU A 6 -4.79 -5.39 7.60
N TYR A 7 -5.56 -5.54 8.69
CA TYR A 7 -5.40 -4.80 9.93
C TYR A 7 -4.81 -5.67 11.07
N SER A 8 -4.19 -6.79 10.70
CA SER A 8 -3.39 -7.61 11.61
C SER A 8 -2.21 -6.82 12.18
N LYS A 9 -1.69 -7.23 13.35
CA LYS A 9 -0.51 -6.56 13.92
C LYS A 9 0.74 -6.85 13.06
N PRO A 10 1.59 -5.85 12.80
CA PRO A 10 2.85 -6.06 12.09
C PRO A 10 3.80 -6.92 12.94
N TYR A 11 4.53 -7.81 12.28
CA TYR A 11 5.61 -8.56 12.91
C TYR A 11 6.78 -7.64 13.23
N VAL A 12 7.25 -7.67 14.47
CA VAL A 12 8.42 -6.91 14.92
C VAL A 12 9.67 -7.77 14.70
N PRO A 13 10.64 -7.35 13.85
CA PRO A 13 11.85 -8.11 13.64
C PRO A 13 12.60 -8.39 14.96
N GLY A 14 12.96 -9.66 15.19
CA GLY A 14 13.65 -10.10 16.40
C GLY A 14 12.73 -10.50 17.57
N ILE A 15 11.41 -10.40 17.40
CA ILE A 15 10.42 -10.90 18.35
C ILE A 15 9.75 -12.14 17.73
N ILE A 16 9.72 -13.25 18.47
CA ILE A 16 8.94 -14.43 18.08
C ILE A 16 7.48 -14.12 18.41
N ASP A 17 6.63 -14.18 17.39
CA ASP A 17 5.19 -14.13 17.58
C ASP A 17 4.66 -15.55 17.79
N ASP A 18 4.39 -15.89 19.05
CA ASP A 18 3.83 -17.19 19.45
C ASP A 18 2.30 -17.23 19.32
N THR A 19 1.67 -16.23 18.70
CA THR A 19 0.22 -16.23 18.48
C THR A 19 -0.15 -17.39 17.55
N PRO A 20 -1.05 -18.30 17.95
CA PRO A 20 -1.48 -19.40 17.09
C PRO A 20 -2.07 -18.84 15.80
N VAL A 21 -1.47 -19.19 14.67
CA VAL A 21 -2.02 -18.85 13.35
C VAL A 21 -3.20 -19.79 13.10
N ASP A 22 -4.40 -19.23 12.93
CA ASP A 22 -5.57 -19.98 12.52
C ASP A 22 -5.47 -20.33 11.03
N LEU A 23 -4.77 -21.43 10.74
CA LEU A 23 -4.54 -21.93 9.38
C LEU A 23 -5.84 -22.35 8.69
N ASP A 24 -6.88 -22.75 9.43
CA ASP A 24 -8.17 -23.18 8.85
C ASP A 24 -8.91 -21.99 8.21
N SER A 25 -8.76 -20.78 8.77
CA SER A 25 -9.28 -19.55 8.17
C SER A 25 -8.65 -19.23 6.81
N TRP A 26 -7.38 -19.59 6.60
CA TRP A 26 -6.65 -19.33 5.34
C TRP A 26 -7.13 -20.21 4.19
N PHE A 27 -7.66 -21.40 4.47
CA PHE A 27 -8.18 -22.32 3.44
C PHE A 27 -9.64 -22.04 3.05
N LEU A 28 -10.39 -21.35 3.91
CA LEU A 28 -11.81 -21.06 3.70
C LEU A 28 -12.06 -19.63 3.20
N ASP A 29 -11.11 -18.71 3.39
CA ASP A 29 -11.24 -17.29 3.03
C ASP A 29 -10.34 -16.91 1.84
N ASP A 30 -10.93 -16.86 0.64
CA ASP A 30 -10.27 -16.40 -0.59
C ASP A 30 -10.07 -14.87 -0.65
N SER A 31 -10.44 -14.13 0.42
CA SER A 31 -10.38 -12.66 0.42
C SER A 31 -8.99 -12.10 0.22
N ARG A 32 -7.95 -12.79 0.71
CA ARG A 32 -6.56 -12.38 0.48
C ARG A 32 -6.23 -12.48 -1.00
N GLU A 33 -6.47 -13.63 -1.62
CA GLU A 33 -6.19 -13.88 -3.03
C GLU A 33 -6.97 -12.89 -3.92
N ARG A 34 -8.25 -12.67 -3.63
CA ARG A 34 -9.08 -11.67 -4.35
C ARG A 34 -8.55 -10.26 -4.22
N MET A 35 -8.02 -9.88 -3.06
CA MET A 35 -7.39 -8.57 -2.89
C MET A 35 -6.07 -8.48 -3.67
N GLU A 36 -5.26 -9.55 -3.68
CA GLU A 36 -4.06 -9.62 -4.52
C GLU A 36 -4.42 -9.46 -6.00
N GLU A 37 -5.40 -10.21 -6.50
CA GLU A 37 -5.87 -10.09 -7.87
C GLU A 37 -6.38 -8.68 -8.17
N LYS A 38 -7.19 -8.11 -7.28
CA LYS A 38 -7.71 -6.75 -7.44
C LYS A 38 -6.58 -5.73 -7.52
N LEU A 39 -5.62 -5.75 -6.59
CA LEU A 39 -4.53 -4.78 -6.57
C LEU A 39 -3.51 -4.99 -7.67
N ARG A 40 -3.29 -6.21 -8.15
CA ARG A 40 -2.31 -6.51 -9.21
C ARG A 40 -2.86 -6.33 -10.62
N ASN A 41 -4.18 -6.50 -10.80
CA ASN A 41 -4.84 -6.54 -12.11
C ASN A 41 -5.86 -5.42 -12.36
N SER A 42 -6.03 -4.47 -11.44
CA SER A 42 -6.81 -3.25 -11.70
C SER A 42 -5.95 -2.14 -12.32
N PRO A 43 -6.55 -1.18 -13.05
CA PRO A 43 -5.88 0.06 -13.43
C PRO A 43 -5.27 0.79 -12.22
N LEU A 44 -4.24 1.60 -12.46
CA LEU A 44 -3.56 2.36 -11.40
C LEU A 44 -4.53 3.23 -10.58
N SER A 45 -5.49 3.88 -11.26
CA SER A 45 -6.53 4.70 -10.61
C SER A 45 -7.34 3.91 -9.59
N GLU A 46 -7.91 2.79 -10.02
CA GLU A 46 -8.70 1.89 -9.18
C GLU A 46 -7.87 1.34 -8.00
N MET A 47 -6.61 0.99 -8.25
CA MET A 47 -5.71 0.53 -7.19
C MET A 47 -5.45 1.63 -6.15
N ILE A 48 -5.20 2.87 -6.56
CA ILE A 48 -5.02 4.01 -5.65
C ILE A 48 -6.31 4.28 -4.87
N ILE A 49 -7.46 4.24 -5.54
CA ILE A 49 -8.77 4.37 -4.89
C ILE A 49 -8.96 3.30 -3.82
N GLU A 50 -8.58 2.04 -4.09
CA GLU A 50 -8.64 0.97 -3.09
C GLU A 50 -7.72 1.25 -1.90
N PHE A 51 -6.49 1.76 -2.12
CA PHE A 51 -5.62 2.15 -1.01
C PHE A 51 -6.20 3.28 -0.16
N ILE A 52 -6.86 4.26 -0.79
CA ILE A 52 -7.57 5.31 -0.06
C ILE A 52 -8.64 4.69 0.85
N TYR A 53 -9.44 3.74 0.35
CA TYR A 53 -10.45 3.07 1.17
C TYR A 53 -9.84 2.27 2.33
N ILE A 54 -8.77 1.53 2.07
CA ILE A 54 -8.07 0.77 3.13
C ILE A 54 -7.54 1.72 4.22
N PHE A 55 -6.98 2.87 3.85
CA PHE A 55 -6.42 3.83 4.81
C PHE A 55 -7.53 4.63 5.53
N LYS A 56 -8.72 4.75 4.92
CA LYS A 56 -9.92 5.32 5.57
C LYS A 56 -10.47 4.40 6.66
N GLU A 57 -10.44 3.10 6.44
CA GLU A 57 -10.99 2.08 7.34
C GLU A 57 -10.15 1.88 8.62
N GLY A 58 -8.84 2.13 8.58
CA GLY A 58 -8.00 2.01 9.79
C GLY A 58 -6.50 2.10 9.57
N GLU A 59 -5.76 1.31 10.37
CA GLU A 59 -4.31 1.22 10.38
C GLU A 59 -3.85 -0.10 9.72
N PRO A 60 -3.71 -0.15 8.39
CA PRO A 60 -3.32 -1.38 7.73
C PRO A 60 -1.87 -1.75 8.03
N ASN A 61 -1.62 -3.05 8.09
CA ASN A 61 -0.31 -3.64 8.25
C ASN A 61 0.51 -3.45 6.97
N TYR A 62 1.59 -2.68 7.08
CA TYR A 62 2.47 -2.40 5.95
C TYR A 62 3.05 -3.68 5.30
N GLN A 63 3.30 -4.73 6.09
CA GLN A 63 3.84 -5.99 5.58
C GLN A 63 2.82 -6.71 4.71
N VAL A 64 1.55 -6.70 5.15
CA VAL A 64 0.45 -7.26 4.38
C VAL A 64 0.29 -6.47 3.09
N ILE A 65 0.21 -5.14 3.14
CA ILE A 65 0.08 -4.29 1.94
C ILE A 65 1.20 -4.56 0.92
N LEU A 66 2.45 -4.62 1.36
CA LEU A 66 3.58 -4.91 0.47
C LEU A 66 3.48 -6.32 -0.12
N SER A 67 3.13 -7.32 0.69
CA SER A 67 2.96 -8.70 0.21
C SER A 67 1.84 -8.86 -0.83
N LEU A 68 0.83 -8.00 -0.81
CA LEU A 68 -0.22 -8.01 -1.82
C LEU A 68 0.27 -7.48 -3.17
N LEU A 69 1.31 -6.66 -3.20
CA LEU A 69 1.83 -6.01 -4.41
C LEU A 69 3.05 -6.72 -5.01
N GLY A 70 3.74 -7.55 -4.24
CA GLY A 70 4.90 -8.30 -4.72
C GLY A 70 5.61 -9.05 -3.63
N GLU A 71 6.81 -9.51 -3.95
CA GLU A 71 7.65 -10.32 -3.07
C GLU A 71 8.90 -9.57 -2.62
N ASN A 72 9.59 -10.12 -1.63
CA ASN A 72 10.89 -9.68 -1.15
C ASN A 72 10.88 -8.23 -0.66
N VAL A 73 10.34 -8.06 0.55
CA VAL A 73 10.38 -6.79 1.27
C VAL A 73 11.77 -6.58 1.86
N VAL A 74 12.40 -5.45 1.51
CA VAL A 74 13.70 -5.03 2.05
C VAL A 74 13.50 -3.82 2.94
N LYS A 75 14.14 -3.83 4.11
CA LYS A 75 14.22 -2.66 4.98
C LYS A 75 15.38 -1.78 4.53
N GLU A 76 15.09 -0.51 4.29
CA GLU A 76 16.06 0.55 4.02
C GLU A 76 15.99 1.61 5.12
N VAL A 77 17.15 2.11 5.54
CA VAL A 77 17.23 3.25 6.45
C VAL A 77 17.75 4.45 5.66
N ARG A 78 16.91 5.48 5.51
CA ARG A 78 17.28 6.74 4.84
C ARG A 78 17.20 7.88 5.84
N GLY A 79 18.35 8.29 6.36
CA GLY A 79 18.42 9.22 7.49
C GLY A 79 17.73 8.62 8.71
N GLU A 80 16.75 9.31 9.27
CA GLU A 80 15.96 8.85 10.43
C GLU A 80 14.71 8.03 10.03
N LYS A 81 14.52 7.74 8.74
CA LYS A 81 13.34 7.06 8.22
C LYS A 81 13.56 5.56 8.06
N ASN A 82 12.63 4.78 8.60
CA ASN A 82 12.50 3.35 8.30
C ASN A 82 11.59 3.18 7.09
N LEU A 83 12.16 2.68 5.99
CA LEU A 83 11.43 2.42 4.75
C LEU A 83 11.41 0.92 4.48
N TYR A 84 10.27 0.43 4.05
CA TYR A 84 10.09 -0.94 3.60
C TYR A 84 9.73 -0.92 2.12
N CYS A 85 10.58 -1.54 1.31
CA CYS A 85 10.54 -1.47 -0.14
C CYS A 85 10.31 -2.86 -0.73
N LEU A 86 9.59 -2.93 -1.84
CA LEU A 86 9.58 -4.13 -2.68
C LEU A 86 10.77 -4.12 -3.64
N THR A 87 11.49 -5.24 -3.76
CA THR A 87 12.52 -5.38 -4.82
C THR A 87 11.92 -5.56 -6.21
N GLY A 88 10.65 -5.97 -6.30
CA GLY A 88 9.90 -6.07 -7.54
C GLY A 88 8.40 -6.09 -7.28
N THR A 89 7.63 -5.45 -8.16
CA THR A 89 6.17 -5.48 -8.12
C THR A 89 5.64 -6.60 -9.02
N MET A 90 4.51 -7.18 -8.64
CA MET A 90 3.77 -8.18 -9.43
C MET A 90 2.58 -7.56 -10.17
N ARG A 91 2.67 -6.26 -10.49
CA ARG A 91 1.66 -5.52 -11.25
C ARG A 91 1.60 -6.03 -12.69
N SER A 92 0.43 -6.45 -13.17
CA SER A 92 0.28 -6.93 -14.55
C SER A 92 0.43 -5.81 -15.59
N TYR A 93 0.09 -4.57 -15.23
CA TYR A 93 0.26 -3.39 -16.07
C TYR A 93 1.72 -2.88 -16.16
N ASN A 94 2.64 -3.39 -15.32
CA ASN A 94 4.04 -2.91 -15.23
C ASN A 94 4.15 -1.37 -15.10
N ASP A 95 3.16 -0.76 -14.47
CA ASP A 95 2.98 0.68 -14.29
C ASP A 95 3.66 1.22 -13.03
N ILE A 96 3.95 0.34 -12.06
CA ILE A 96 4.67 0.66 -10.82
C ILE A 96 6.03 0.01 -10.83
N LYS A 97 7.07 0.82 -10.75
CA LYS A 97 8.47 0.38 -10.68
C LYS A 97 8.92 0.10 -9.27
N ARG A 98 8.40 0.86 -8.29
CA ARG A 98 8.78 0.71 -6.90
C ARG A 98 7.64 1.11 -5.98
N VAL A 99 7.56 0.42 -4.85
CA VAL A 99 6.68 0.75 -3.73
C VAL A 99 7.55 0.90 -2.50
N GLU A 100 7.35 1.99 -1.77
CA GLU A 100 8.02 2.27 -0.50
C GLU A 100 6.97 2.61 0.56
N ILE A 101 7.12 2.06 1.75
CA ILE A 101 6.31 2.43 2.91
C ILE A 101 7.21 2.93 4.03
N GLU A 102 7.00 4.18 4.43
CA GLU A 102 7.58 4.78 5.62
C GLU A 102 6.73 4.43 6.83
N VAL A 103 7.37 3.84 7.84
CA VAL A 103 6.71 3.50 9.11
C VAL A 103 7.33 4.24 10.29
N ASP A 104 6.52 4.45 11.33
CA ASP A 104 7.04 4.92 12.61
C ASP A 104 7.95 3.87 13.29
N VAL A 105 8.83 4.34 14.16
CA VAL A 105 9.86 3.48 14.79
C VAL A 105 9.26 2.62 15.91
N GLU A 106 8.23 3.13 16.60
CA GLU A 106 7.68 2.50 17.81
C GLU A 106 6.52 1.55 17.51
N GLY A 107 5.55 1.96 16.70
CA GLY A 107 4.31 1.23 16.44
C GLY A 107 4.29 0.46 15.12
N LEU A 108 5.31 0.64 14.28
CA LEU A 108 5.36 0.21 12.88
C LEU A 108 4.14 0.68 12.06
N LYS A 109 3.55 1.83 12.44
CA LYS A 109 2.39 2.41 11.76
C LYS A 109 2.82 3.10 10.48
N ILE A 110 1.99 2.99 9.45
CA ILE A 110 2.23 3.65 8.17
C ILE A 110 2.10 5.16 8.33
N LYS A 111 3.18 5.88 8.03
CA LYS A 111 3.15 7.34 7.87
C LYS A 111 2.91 7.73 6.41
N LYS A 112 3.59 7.03 5.51
CA LYS A 112 3.60 7.35 4.09
C LYS A 112 3.77 6.12 3.22
N MET A 113 3.00 6.06 2.14
CA MET A 113 3.18 5.09 1.06
C MET A 113 3.55 5.85 -0.22
N SER A 114 4.68 5.52 -0.82
CA SER A 114 5.16 6.13 -2.06
C SER A 114 5.15 5.10 -3.18
N LEU A 115 4.44 5.42 -4.25
CA LEU A 115 4.31 4.63 -5.48
C LEU A 115 5.09 5.32 -6.60
N PHE A 116 6.12 4.65 -7.12
CA PHE A 116 6.92 5.17 -8.23
C PHE A 116 6.39 4.58 -9.53
N VAL A 117 5.78 5.41 -10.35
CA VAL A 117 5.04 5.02 -11.54
C VAL A 117 5.73 5.49 -12.81
N ASN A 118 5.48 4.81 -13.92
CA ASN A 118 5.95 5.29 -15.22
C ASN A 118 5.32 6.66 -15.53
N SER A 119 6.14 7.59 -16.02
CA SER A 119 5.70 8.93 -16.44
C SER A 119 4.48 8.90 -17.39
N ASP A 120 4.42 7.93 -18.32
CA ASP A 120 3.32 7.77 -19.28
C ASP A 120 1.97 7.42 -18.62
N THR A 121 2.00 6.86 -17.41
CA THR A 121 0.80 6.42 -16.67
C THR A 121 0.32 7.49 -15.68
N TYR A 122 1.20 8.41 -15.25
CA TYR A 122 0.97 9.40 -14.20
C TYR A 122 -0.16 10.42 -14.51
N GLY A 123 -0.38 10.75 -15.79
CA GLY A 123 -1.28 11.84 -16.19
C GLY A 123 -2.77 11.53 -16.16
N ALA A 124 -3.18 10.26 -16.08
CA ALA A 124 -4.52 9.85 -16.53
C ALA A 124 -5.56 9.56 -15.43
N PHE A 125 -5.23 9.70 -14.13
CA PHE A 125 -6.09 9.17 -13.06
C PHE A 125 -6.53 10.18 -11.97
N GLU A 126 -6.07 11.43 -12.01
CA GLU A 126 -6.38 12.42 -10.97
C GLU A 126 -7.89 12.72 -10.87
N ASP A 127 -8.54 12.97 -12.01
CA ASP A 127 -9.97 13.27 -12.07
C ASP A 127 -10.82 12.10 -11.54
N GLU A 128 -10.38 10.87 -11.83
CA GLU A 128 -11.05 9.65 -11.37
C GLU A 128 -10.93 9.47 -9.85
N ILE A 129 -9.74 9.70 -9.29
CA ILE A 129 -9.52 9.65 -7.84
C ILE A 129 -10.33 10.74 -7.13
N THR A 130 -10.28 11.96 -7.64
CA THR A 130 -10.95 13.13 -7.03
C THR A 130 -12.47 12.98 -7.05
N SER A 131 -13.02 12.49 -8.16
CA SER A 131 -14.47 12.27 -8.28
C SER A 131 -14.97 11.18 -7.34
N SER A 132 -14.17 10.14 -7.11
CA SER A 132 -14.49 9.00 -6.24
C SER A 132 -14.24 9.26 -4.74
N ASN A 133 -13.38 10.23 -4.39
CA ASN A 133 -12.98 10.52 -3.01
C ASN A 133 -13.03 12.02 -2.70
N ARG A 134 -14.23 12.60 -2.62
CA ARG A 134 -14.40 14.05 -2.39
C ARG A 134 -13.97 14.53 -1.00
N ASP A 135 -13.79 13.60 -0.07
CA ASP A 135 -13.46 13.82 1.33
C ASP A 135 -11.95 13.76 1.61
N VAL A 136 -11.12 13.37 0.64
CA VAL A 136 -9.66 13.34 0.80
C VAL A 136 -9.01 14.57 0.19
N HIS A 137 -7.94 15.03 0.83
CA HIS A 137 -7.18 16.18 0.34
C HIS A 137 -6.12 15.71 -0.67
N ILE A 138 -6.18 16.26 -1.88
CA ILE A 138 -5.30 15.92 -3.00
C ILE A 138 -4.49 17.16 -3.38
N GLN A 139 -3.18 17.00 -3.49
CA GLN A 139 -2.26 18.02 -4.00
C GLN A 139 -1.43 17.43 -5.12
N LYS A 140 -1.34 18.14 -6.25
CA LYS A 140 -0.55 17.72 -7.40
C LYS A 140 0.49 18.77 -7.76
N THR A 141 1.70 18.29 -8.01
CA THR A 141 2.78 19.03 -8.66
C THR A 141 3.10 18.38 -10.02
N SER A 142 4.10 18.88 -10.75
CA SER A 142 4.52 18.30 -12.04
C SER A 142 4.77 16.79 -11.94
N ASP A 143 5.36 16.34 -10.84
CA ASP A 143 5.92 14.99 -10.74
C ASP A 143 5.38 14.18 -9.54
N VAL A 144 4.62 14.82 -8.64
CA VAL A 144 4.10 14.18 -7.42
C VAL A 144 2.62 14.49 -7.20
N LEU A 145 1.83 13.43 -7.01
CA LEU A 145 0.45 13.47 -6.54
C LEU A 145 0.43 12.99 -5.09
N SER A 146 0.09 13.88 -4.16
CA SER A 146 0.00 13.59 -2.73
C SER A 146 -1.46 13.54 -2.30
N ILE A 147 -1.86 12.45 -1.65
CA ILE A 147 -3.21 12.20 -1.18
C ILE A 147 -3.15 11.98 0.33
N SER A 148 -3.82 12.83 1.10
CA SER A 148 -3.84 12.73 2.56
C SER A 148 -5.10 12.01 3.05
N VAL A 149 -4.91 10.94 3.83
CA VAL A 149 -5.99 10.10 4.37
C VAL A 149 -5.75 9.83 5.86
N ASN A 150 -6.64 10.30 6.73
CA ASN A 150 -6.66 10.04 8.18
C ASN A 150 -5.39 10.37 9.00
N ASP A 151 -4.39 11.06 8.43
CA ASP A 151 -3.03 11.37 8.96
C ASP A 151 -1.88 10.72 8.15
N LYS A 152 -2.21 9.83 7.23
CA LYS A 152 -1.29 9.13 6.34
C LYS A 152 -1.23 9.83 4.99
N THR A 153 -0.13 9.65 4.29
CA THR A 153 0.03 10.16 2.93
C THR A 153 0.26 9.03 1.94
N ILE A 154 -0.48 9.03 0.84
CA ILE A 154 -0.17 8.25 -0.36
C ILE A 154 0.44 9.22 -1.37
N GLU A 155 1.68 8.98 -1.78
CA GLU A 155 2.35 9.72 -2.84
C GLU A 155 2.47 8.86 -4.08
N VAL A 156 2.14 9.43 -5.23
CA VAL A 156 2.41 8.84 -6.53
C VAL A 156 3.43 9.73 -7.23
N LEU A 157 4.58 9.16 -7.59
CA LEU A 157 5.71 9.87 -8.18
C LEU A 157 5.97 9.36 -9.59
N ALA A 158 6.02 10.26 -10.57
CA ALA A 158 6.45 9.93 -11.92
C ALA A 158 7.97 9.75 -11.97
N ILE A 159 8.43 8.65 -12.59
CA ILE A 159 9.84 8.40 -12.90
C ILE A 159 10.05 7.97 -14.35
#